data_AF-A0AAW0M0F9-F1
#
_entry.id   AF-A0AAW0M0F9-F1
#
_cell.length_a   1.000
_cell.length_b   1.000
_cell.length_c   1.000
_cell.angle_alpha   90.00
_cell.angle_beta   90.00
_cell.angle_gamma   90.00
#
_symmetry.space_group_name_H-M   'P 1'
#
loop_
_entity.id
_entity.type
_entity.pdbx_description
1 polymer ?
#
loop_
_entity_poly.entity_id
_entity_poly.type
_entity_poly.pdbx_seq_one_letter_code
_entity_poly.pdbx_strand_id
1 'polypeptide(L)'
;SAKSCGVSGPRDKEASGALNADLPKAVGSLGQETKKHLGLLMLELDMDVAEELNKKQKKRISRKRNRISFSASLPDDVCGVFAGSLCAVKYSTNPFLDMRESILEMIQYVGVTNWKDIEELVYCYIALNSSEIHESIRDAFLSLASTRMS
;
A
#
# COMPACT_ATOMS: atom_id res chain seq x y z
N SER A 1 -66.30 -57.50 14.22
CA SER A 1 -65.74 -56.82 15.40
C SER A 1 -65.28 -55.41 15.06
N ALA A 2 -65.69 -54.45 15.90
CA ALA A 2 -65.10 -53.11 16.23
C ALA A 2 -64.68 -52.16 15.08
N LYS A 3 -65.31 -50.97 14.91
CA LYS A 3 -65.14 -49.66 15.63
C LYS A 3 -63.77 -49.00 15.37
N SER A 4 -63.58 -47.68 15.18
CA SER A 4 -64.46 -46.51 15.05
C SER A 4 -63.63 -45.27 14.64
N CYS A 5 -64.25 -44.39 13.83
CA CYS A 5 -64.31 -42.91 13.90
C CYS A 5 -63.11 -41.99 14.20
N GLY A 6 -62.95 -41.01 13.32
CA GLY A 6 -62.65 -39.60 13.62
C GLY A 6 -62.44 -38.79 12.33
N VAL A 7 -62.78 -37.52 12.13
CA VAL A 7 -63.59 -36.46 12.79
C VAL A 7 -63.84 -35.40 11.68
N SER A 8 -64.97 -34.70 11.77
CA SER A 8 -65.45 -33.46 11.09
C SER A 8 -64.38 -32.48 10.58
N GLY A 9 -64.58 -31.64 9.55
CA GLY A 9 -65.76 -31.08 8.87
C GLY A 9 -65.29 -29.95 7.90
N PRO A 10 -66.20 -29.30 7.14
CA PRO A 10 -65.85 -28.65 5.87
C PRO A 10 -65.71 -27.11 5.90
N ARG A 11 -65.21 -26.61 4.76
CA ARG A 11 -65.03 -25.24 4.25
C ARG A 11 -66.30 -24.37 4.34
N ASP A 12 -66.12 -23.07 4.58
CA ASP A 12 -66.95 -21.97 4.04
C ASP A 12 -66.13 -20.68 3.85
N LYS A 13 -66.53 -19.89 2.86
CA LYS A 13 -65.86 -18.72 2.25
C LYS A 13 -66.53 -17.39 2.65
N GLU A 14 -65.77 -16.30 2.48
CA GLU A 14 -66.19 -14.88 2.21
C GLU A 14 -66.97 -14.14 3.32
N ALA A 15 -66.87 -12.82 3.54
CA ALA A 15 -66.11 -11.70 2.96
C ALA A 15 -66.20 -10.48 3.91
N SER A 16 -65.37 -9.46 3.62
CA SER A 16 -65.55 -8.02 3.91
C SER A 16 -65.09 -7.47 5.27
N GLY A 17 -64.21 -6.47 5.21
CA GLY A 17 -63.80 -5.64 6.34
C GLY A 17 -62.45 -4.96 6.11
N ALA A 18 -62.43 -3.93 5.27
CA ALA A 18 -61.26 -3.08 5.03
C ALA A 18 -60.88 -2.29 6.28
N LEU A 19 -59.60 -2.29 6.67
CA LEU A 19 -58.92 -1.14 7.29
C LEU A 19 -57.42 -1.21 6.94
N ASN A 20 -57.00 -0.34 6.02
CA ASN A 20 -55.61 0.07 5.87
C ASN A 20 -55.15 0.70 7.18
N ALA A 21 -54.00 0.29 7.72
CA ALA A 21 -53.34 1.00 8.80
C ALA A 21 -51.82 0.91 8.62
N ASP A 22 -51.24 2.09 8.58
CA ASP A 22 -49.86 2.47 8.32
C ASP A 22 -48.79 1.65 9.06
N LEU A 23 -47.75 1.33 8.28
CA LEU A 23 -46.40 1.08 8.77
C LEU A 23 -45.83 2.37 9.41
N PRO A 24 -45.51 2.41 10.72
CA PRO A 24 -44.85 3.58 11.27
C PRO A 24 -43.39 3.65 10.78
N LYS A 25 -43.13 4.66 9.95
CA LYS A 25 -41.79 5.20 9.65
C LYS A 25 -41.11 5.62 10.96
N ALA A 26 -40.33 4.72 11.55
CA ALA A 26 -39.53 5.02 12.75
C ALA A 26 -38.08 4.57 12.58
N VAL A 27 -37.42 5.03 11.51
CA VAL A 27 -35.94 5.11 11.46
C VAL A 27 -35.62 6.51 10.96
N GLY A 28 -35.75 7.51 11.83
CA GLY A 28 -35.72 8.89 11.34
C GLY A 28 -35.75 9.98 12.39
N SER A 29 -35.16 9.81 13.57
CA SER A 29 -34.71 10.97 14.36
C SER A 29 -33.78 10.56 15.52
N LEU A 30 -32.52 10.21 15.22
CA LEU A 30 -31.48 10.62 16.17
C LEU A 30 -31.44 12.14 16.09
N GLY A 31 -31.81 12.81 17.18
CA GLY A 31 -31.83 14.27 17.27
C GLY A 31 -30.53 14.87 16.76
N GLN A 32 -30.60 16.00 16.07
CA GLN A 32 -29.40 16.65 15.52
C GLN A 32 -28.34 16.90 16.61
N GLU A 33 -28.76 17.11 17.86
CA GLU A 33 -27.87 17.28 19.00
C GLU A 33 -27.11 16.00 19.37
N THR A 34 -27.77 14.83 19.36
CA THR A 34 -27.11 13.55 19.63
C THR A 34 -26.23 13.11 18.46
N LYS A 35 -26.61 13.43 17.22
CA LYS A 35 -25.76 13.25 16.04
C LYS A 35 -24.52 14.15 16.06
N LYS A 36 -24.67 15.41 16.48
CA LYS A 36 -23.54 16.35 16.66
C LYS A 36 -22.64 15.92 17.81
N HIS A 37 -23.20 15.48 18.94
CA HIS A 37 -22.44 15.03 20.10
C HIS A 37 -21.69 13.71 19.83
N LEU A 38 -22.34 12.75 19.15
CA LEU A 38 -21.69 11.54 18.65
C LEU A 38 -20.64 11.86 17.58
N GLY A 39 -20.90 12.81 16.69
CA GLY A 39 -19.94 13.28 15.69
C GLY A 39 -18.73 14.00 16.29
N LEU A 40 -18.93 14.76 17.38
CA LEU A 40 -17.87 15.43 18.13
C LEU A 40 -17.02 14.42 18.90
N LEU A 41 -17.64 13.48 19.61
CA LEU A 41 -16.94 12.36 20.28
C LEU A 41 -16.18 11.45 19.30
N MET A 42 -16.69 11.26 18.08
CA MET A 42 -16.03 10.50 17.03
C MET A 42 -14.84 11.28 16.45
N LEU A 43 -14.92 12.62 16.36
CA LEU A 43 -13.78 13.48 16.00
C LEU A 43 -12.73 13.57 17.12
N GLU A 44 -13.14 13.55 18.39
CA GLU A 44 -12.25 13.65 19.56
C GLU A 44 -11.47 12.35 19.84
N LEU A 45 -11.97 11.19 19.39
CA LEU A 45 -11.30 9.89 19.58
C LEU A 45 -10.39 9.48 18.42
N ASP A 46 -10.50 10.10 17.23
CA ASP A 46 -9.74 9.70 16.03
C ASP A 46 -8.44 10.48 15.80
N MET A 47 -8.16 11.52 16.60
CA MET A 47 -6.95 12.32 16.44
C MET A 47 -5.71 11.68 17.11
N ASP A 48 -5.85 10.96 18.22
CA ASP A 48 -4.70 10.34 18.89
C ASP A 48 -4.12 9.14 18.11
N VAL A 49 -4.96 8.35 17.44
CA VAL A 49 -4.51 7.22 16.62
C VAL A 49 -3.97 7.72 15.27
N ALA A 50 -4.67 8.65 14.60
CA ALA A 50 -4.21 9.21 13.33
C ALA A 50 -2.94 10.06 13.49
N GLU A 51 -2.81 10.82 14.58
CA GLU A 51 -1.59 11.57 14.90
C GLU A 51 -0.46 10.64 15.31
N GLU A 52 -0.71 9.56 16.06
CA GLU A 52 0.32 8.53 16.32
C GLU A 52 0.75 7.78 15.06
N LEU A 53 -0.17 7.45 14.14
CA LEU A 53 0.19 6.86 12.85
C LEU A 53 0.97 7.86 11.99
N ASN A 54 0.59 9.14 11.97
CA ASN A 54 1.30 10.20 11.25
C ASN A 54 2.66 10.53 11.90
N LYS A 55 2.79 10.50 13.22
CA LYS A 55 4.05 10.61 13.97
C LYS A 55 4.92 9.40 13.71
N LYS A 56 4.38 8.18 13.75
CA LYS A 56 5.10 6.94 13.37
C LYS A 56 5.53 6.97 11.91
N GLN A 57 4.69 7.46 11.00
CA GLN A 57 5.00 7.63 9.57
C GLN A 57 6.08 8.70 9.36
N LYS A 58 5.95 9.89 9.97
CA LYS A 58 6.98 10.96 9.96
C LYS A 58 8.29 10.51 10.59
N LYS A 59 8.25 9.74 11.67
CA LYS A 59 9.44 9.18 12.35
C LYS A 59 10.07 8.05 11.53
N ARG A 60 9.28 7.25 10.80
CA ARG A 60 9.77 6.28 9.80
C ARG A 60 10.42 6.99 8.61
N ILE A 61 9.80 8.03 8.07
CA ILE A 61 10.33 8.85 6.96
C ILE A 61 11.61 9.59 7.39
N SER A 62 11.63 10.15 8.60
CA SER A 62 12.80 10.82 9.21
C SER A 62 13.94 9.83 9.47
N ARG A 63 13.66 8.64 10.03
CA ARG A 63 14.65 7.56 10.14
C ARG A 63 15.14 7.09 8.77
N LYS A 64 14.28 7.04 7.75
CA LYS A 64 14.64 6.71 6.36
C LYS A 64 15.63 7.72 5.80
N ARG A 65 15.50 9.03 6.11
CA ARG A 65 16.50 10.07 5.79
C ARG A 65 17.81 9.93 6.57
N ASN A 66 17.75 9.59 7.87
CA ASN A 66 18.94 9.41 8.71
C ASN A 66 19.73 8.12 8.42
N ARG A 67 19.31 7.28 7.46
CA ARG A 67 20.06 6.07 7.04
C ARG A 67 20.90 6.26 5.78
N ILE A 68 21.08 7.50 5.34
CA ILE A 68 21.91 7.83 4.19
C ILE A 68 23.31 8.20 4.72
N SER A 69 24.34 7.46 4.32
CA SER A 69 25.76 7.81 4.56
C SER A 69 26.46 8.07 3.23
N PHE A 70 27.56 8.82 3.25
CA PHE A 70 28.38 9.09 2.05
C PHE A 70 29.77 8.47 2.18
N SER A 71 29.84 7.31 2.83
CA SER A 71 31.09 6.61 3.15
C SER A 71 31.58 5.69 2.04
N ALA A 72 30.81 5.56 0.95
CA ALA A 72 31.20 4.74 -0.19
C ALA A 72 31.78 5.62 -1.29
N SER A 73 32.71 5.04 -2.05
CA SER A 73 33.37 5.69 -3.17
C SER A 73 33.44 4.71 -4.31
N LEU A 74 33.31 5.21 -5.54
CA LEU A 74 33.48 4.40 -6.73
C LEU A 74 34.95 4.04 -6.93
N PRO A 75 35.24 2.90 -7.57
CA PRO A 75 36.56 2.60 -8.10
C PRO A 75 37.09 3.71 -9.01
N ASP A 76 38.40 3.91 -9.03
CA ASP A 76 39.06 4.96 -9.82
C ASP A 76 38.94 4.74 -11.35
N ASP A 77 38.63 3.52 -11.77
CA ASP A 77 38.45 3.16 -13.18
C ASP A 77 37.03 3.44 -13.70
N VAL A 78 36.11 3.89 -12.84
CA VAL A 78 34.76 4.27 -13.27
C VAL A 78 34.81 5.49 -14.19
N CYS A 79 34.13 5.38 -15.34
CA CYS A 79 34.20 6.38 -16.38
C CYS A 79 32.82 6.94 -16.79
N GLY A 80 32.81 7.89 -17.73
CA GLY A 80 31.58 8.44 -18.31
C GLY A 80 30.74 9.23 -17.32
N VAL A 81 29.43 8.99 -17.33
CA VAL A 81 28.43 9.77 -16.55
C VAL A 81 28.58 9.64 -15.04
N PHE A 82 29.34 8.66 -14.54
CA PHE A 82 29.52 8.42 -13.11
C PHE A 82 30.87 8.90 -12.56
N ALA A 83 31.82 9.29 -13.42
CA ALA A 83 33.14 9.73 -12.99
C ALA A 83 33.05 10.93 -12.02
N GLY A 84 33.66 10.80 -10.84
CA GLY A 84 33.65 11.85 -9.81
C GLY A 84 32.33 12.00 -9.04
N SER A 85 31.39 11.06 -9.18
CA SER A 85 30.12 11.09 -8.46
C SER A 85 30.27 10.73 -6.98
N LEU A 86 29.46 11.37 -6.13
CA LEU A 86 29.37 11.02 -4.71
C LEU A 86 28.33 9.91 -4.50
N CYS A 87 28.72 8.85 -3.78
CA CYS A 87 27.84 7.72 -3.53
C CYS A 87 27.11 7.85 -2.19
N ALA A 88 25.78 7.81 -2.25
CA ALA A 88 24.92 7.69 -1.09
C ALA A 88 24.65 6.22 -0.77
N VAL A 89 25.04 5.77 0.41
CA VAL A 89 24.73 4.44 0.94
C VAL A 89 23.43 4.53 1.73
N LYS A 90 22.48 3.65 1.42
CA LYS A 90 21.21 3.55 2.13
C LYS A 90 21.06 2.15 2.69
N TYR A 91 20.80 2.05 3.99
CA TYR A 91 20.36 0.77 4.54
C TYR A 91 18.92 0.50 4.09
N SER A 92 18.76 -0.59 3.35
CA SER A 92 17.47 -1.05 2.83
C SER A 92 16.86 -2.15 3.68
N THR A 93 15.52 -2.19 3.77
CA THR A 93 14.76 -3.37 4.26
C THR A 93 14.22 -4.22 3.11
N ASN A 94 14.26 -3.71 1.89
CA ASN A 94 13.87 -4.41 0.67
C ASN A 94 14.84 -3.98 -0.45
N PRO A 95 16.03 -4.62 -0.53
CA PRO A 95 17.10 -4.20 -1.42
C PRO A 95 16.67 -4.23 -2.89
N PHE A 96 15.90 -5.25 -3.29
CA PHE A 96 15.36 -5.36 -4.65
C PHE A 96 14.54 -4.13 -5.06
N LEU A 97 13.52 -3.74 -4.27
CA LEU A 97 12.68 -2.60 -4.63
C LEU A 97 13.46 -1.28 -4.61
N ASP A 98 14.29 -1.08 -3.59
CA ASP A 98 15.09 0.15 -3.47
C ASP A 98 16.10 0.28 -4.63
N MET A 99 16.71 -0.82 -5.08
CA MET A 99 17.60 -0.82 -6.25
C MET A 99 16.84 -0.59 -7.53
N ARG A 100 15.69 -1.26 -7.71
CA ARG A 100 14.86 -1.08 -8.89
C ARG A 100 14.45 0.38 -9.07
N GLU A 101 14.02 1.05 -7.99
CA GLU A 101 13.72 2.48 -8.00
C GLU A 101 14.97 3.31 -8.33
N SER A 102 16.10 3.04 -7.69
CA SER A 102 17.35 3.77 -7.92
C SER A 102 17.87 3.61 -9.35
N ILE A 103 17.86 2.42 -9.92
CA ILE A 103 18.27 2.16 -11.32
C ILE A 103 17.36 2.93 -12.28
N LEU A 104 16.05 2.93 -12.02
CA LEU A 104 15.08 3.63 -12.85
C LEU A 104 15.31 5.15 -12.81
N GLU A 105 15.65 5.72 -11.65
CA GLU A 105 16.03 7.12 -11.52
C GLU A 105 17.32 7.43 -12.32
N MET A 106 18.32 6.54 -12.27
CA MET A 106 19.56 6.72 -13.05
C MET A 106 19.30 6.76 -14.57
N ILE A 107 18.40 5.89 -15.04
CA ILE A 107 17.96 5.84 -16.45
C ILE A 107 17.14 7.08 -16.84
N GLN A 108 16.29 7.59 -15.95
CA GLN A 108 15.42 8.72 -16.27
C GLN A 108 16.12 10.08 -16.16
N TYR A 109 17.03 10.25 -15.19
CA TYR A 109 17.49 11.57 -14.77
C TYR A 109 19.00 11.77 -14.79
N VAL A 110 19.81 10.69 -14.81
CA VAL A 110 21.28 10.78 -14.68
C VAL A 110 22.01 10.58 -16.02
N GLY A 111 21.25 10.39 -17.11
CA GLY A 111 21.80 10.34 -18.46
C GLY A 111 22.29 8.96 -18.89
N VAL A 112 21.83 7.90 -18.24
CA VAL A 112 22.08 6.51 -18.66
C VAL A 112 21.19 6.19 -19.86
N THR A 113 21.77 6.22 -21.06
CA THR A 113 21.02 6.20 -22.32
C THR A 113 21.43 5.09 -23.28
N ASN A 114 22.66 4.58 -23.15
CA ASN A 114 23.21 3.56 -24.04
C ASN A 114 23.72 2.33 -23.26
N TRP A 115 24.12 1.29 -23.99
CA TRP A 115 24.60 0.03 -23.38
C TRP A 115 25.84 0.23 -22.50
N LYS A 116 26.78 1.09 -22.90
CA LYS A 116 27.99 1.37 -22.13
C LYS A 116 27.65 2.01 -20.79
N ASP A 117 26.71 2.96 -20.77
CA ASP A 117 26.26 3.58 -19.52
C ASP A 117 25.59 2.55 -18.59
N ILE A 118 24.83 1.60 -19.16
CA ILE A 118 24.17 0.53 -18.39
C ILE A 118 25.22 -0.44 -17.82
N GLU A 119 26.20 -0.84 -18.61
CA GLU A 119 27.31 -1.70 -18.16
C GLU A 119 28.09 -1.04 -17.02
N GLU A 120 28.42 0.24 -17.17
CA GLU A 120 29.09 1.03 -16.14
C GLU A 120 28.22 1.17 -14.87
N LEU A 121 26.89 1.35 -15.04
CA LEU A 121 25.96 1.42 -13.92
C LEU A 121 25.93 0.10 -13.14
N VAL A 122 25.90 -1.04 -13.84
CA VAL A 122 25.96 -2.37 -13.22
C VAL A 122 27.27 -2.54 -12.47
N TYR A 123 28.40 -2.16 -13.08
CA TYR A 123 29.72 -2.20 -12.44
C TYR A 123 29.74 -1.39 -11.13
N CYS A 124 29.19 -0.17 -11.14
CA CYS A 124 29.07 0.67 -9.95
C CYS A 124 28.28 -0.04 -8.83
N TYR A 125 27.13 -0.64 -9.14
CA TYR A 125 26.34 -1.36 -8.12
C TYR A 125 27.08 -2.58 -7.56
N ILE A 126 27.78 -3.34 -8.40
CA ILE A 126 28.57 -4.51 -7.97
C ILE A 126 29.72 -4.06 -7.06
N ALA A 127 30.44 -2.99 -7.43
CA ALA A 127 31.58 -2.48 -6.66
C ALA A 127 31.16 -1.89 -5.30
N LEU A 128 29.99 -1.24 -5.24
CA LEU A 128 29.50 -0.58 -4.03
C LEU A 128 28.77 -1.53 -3.05
N ASN A 129 28.44 -2.75 -3.46
CA ASN A 129 27.65 -3.69 -2.67
C ASN A 129 28.36 -5.03 -2.48
N SER A 130 28.13 -5.67 -1.33
CA SER A 130 28.65 -7.00 -1.06
C SER A 130 27.98 -8.06 -1.94
N SER A 131 28.65 -9.20 -2.13
CA SER A 131 28.21 -10.27 -3.03
C SER A 131 26.85 -10.86 -2.70
N GLU A 132 26.43 -10.82 -1.43
CA GLU A 132 25.11 -11.30 -0.98
C GLU A 132 23.95 -10.51 -1.62
N ILE A 133 24.23 -9.30 -2.10
CA ILE A 133 23.24 -8.38 -2.66
C ILE A 133 23.19 -8.46 -4.19
N HIS A 134 24.20 -9.06 -4.83
CA HIS A 134 24.34 -9.06 -6.29
C HIS A 134 23.17 -9.74 -7.02
N GLU A 135 22.56 -10.76 -6.40
CA GLU A 135 21.33 -11.36 -6.92
C GLU A 135 20.17 -10.36 -6.98
N SER A 136 19.97 -9.56 -5.94
CA SER A 136 18.95 -8.50 -5.93
C SER A 136 19.21 -7.42 -6.98
N ILE A 137 20.48 -7.08 -7.22
CA ILE A 137 20.88 -6.13 -8.27
C ILE A 137 20.48 -6.69 -9.64
N ARG A 138 20.86 -7.93 -9.94
CA ARG A 138 20.53 -8.62 -11.19
C ARG A 138 19.02 -8.65 -11.42
N ASP A 139 18.26 -9.09 -10.42
CA ASP A 139 16.82 -9.22 -10.53
C ASP A 139 16.15 -7.86 -10.76
N ALA A 140 16.65 -6.79 -10.13
CA ALA A 140 16.15 -5.43 -10.35
C ALA A 140 16.32 -4.99 -11.80
N PHE A 141 17.51 -5.18 -12.39
CA PHE A 141 17.76 -4.89 -13.81
C PHE A 141 16.85 -5.72 -14.73
N LEU A 142 16.73 -7.03 -14.50
CA LEU A 142 15.87 -7.90 -15.29
C LEU A 142 14.39 -7.47 -15.21
N SER A 143 13.91 -7.11 -14.03
CA SER A 143 12.52 -6.65 -13.85
C SER A 143 12.20 -5.40 -14.68
N LEU A 144 13.15 -4.48 -14.81
CA LEU A 144 13.01 -3.26 -15.60
C LEU A 144 13.03 -3.55 -17.10
N ALA A 145 13.91 -4.46 -17.52
CA ALA A 145 13.95 -4.92 -18.91
C ALA A 145 12.63 -5.59 -19.32
N SER A 146 12.08 -6.47 -18.46
CA SER A 146 10.78 -7.11 -18.71
C SER A 146 9.62 -6.11 -18.76
N THR A 147 9.63 -5.07 -17.92
CA THR A 147 8.56 -4.04 -17.88
C THR A 147 8.49 -3.23 -19.18
N ARG A 148 9.63 -3.03 -19.86
CA ARG A 148 9.68 -2.28 -21.14
C ARG A 148 9.32 -3.12 -22.36
N MET A 149 9.25 -4.45 -22.23
CA MET A 149 8.94 -5.38 -23.32
C MET A 149 7.49 -5.86 -23.33
N SER A 150 6.66 -5.39 -22.39
CA SER A 150 5.20 -5.61 -22.33
C SER A 150 4.43 -4.36 -22.73
#